data_AF-A0A816INI6-F1
#
_entry.id   AF-A0A816INI6-F1
#
_cell.length_a   1.000
_cell.length_b   1.000
_cell.length_c   1.000
_cell.angle_alpha   90.00
_cell.angle_beta   90.00
_cell.angle_gamma   90.00
#
_symmetry.space_group_name_H-M   'P 1'
#
loop_
_entity.id
_entity.type
_entity.pdbx_description
1 polymer ?
#
loop_
_entity_poly.entity_id
_entity_poly.type
_entity_poly.pdbx_seq_one_letter_code
_entity_poly.pdbx_strand_id
1 'polypeptide(L)'
;MSSKQIDLTRKQFHIIVSGEDIPPPIKNFNDMNIPRGLGVTLKEKGIVKPTPIQVQGLPVILSGRDMIGIASTGSGKTLVFVLPMIMIALQEEMVRQTRSKDCHLLECLQNTLVSFLYTFVT
;
A
#
# COMPACT_ATOMS: atom_id res chain seq x y z
N MET A 1 -13.61 9.41 10.60
CA MET A 1 -12.87 10.68 10.85
C MET A 1 -13.78 11.85 10.49
N SER A 2 -13.80 12.91 11.29
CA SER A 2 -14.48 14.17 10.92
C SER A 2 -13.72 14.86 9.78
N SER A 3 -14.42 15.63 8.93
CA SER A 3 -13.80 16.45 7.85
C SER A 3 -12.65 17.31 8.38
N LYS A 4 -12.82 17.95 9.55
CA LYS A 4 -11.76 18.73 10.20
C LYS A 4 -10.51 17.91 10.49
N GLN A 5 -10.65 16.65 10.93
CA GLN A 5 -9.52 15.78 11.24
C GLN A 5 -8.76 15.33 9.98
N ILE A 6 -9.49 15.15 8.88
CA ILE A 6 -8.93 14.83 7.56
C ILE A 6 -8.03 15.98 7.10
N ASP A 7 -8.54 17.21 7.14
CA ASP A 7 -7.78 18.39 6.69
C ASP A 7 -6.58 18.68 7.58
N LEU A 8 -6.72 18.51 8.90
CA LEU A 8 -5.60 18.60 9.83
C LEU A 8 -4.52 17.57 9.52
N THR A 9 -4.91 16.35 9.14
CA THR A 9 -3.96 15.30 8.77
C THR A 9 -3.24 15.66 7.47
N ARG A 10 -3.96 16.12 6.45
CA ARG A 10 -3.33 16.56 5.18
C ARG A 10 -2.35 17.71 5.43
N LYS A 11 -2.73 18.69 6.26
CA LYS A 11 -1.87 19.80 6.65
C LYS A 11 -0.62 19.33 7.41
N GLN A 12 -0.77 18.40 8.36
CA GLN A 12 0.33 17.83 9.14
C GLN A 12 1.40 17.15 8.26
N PHE A 13 0.97 16.48 7.19
CA PHE A 13 1.86 15.77 6.26
C PHE A 13 2.22 16.59 5.01
N HIS A 14 1.84 17.88 4.94
CA HIS A 14 2.03 18.74 3.77
C HIS A 14 1.47 18.15 2.47
N ILE A 15 0.33 17.47 2.56
CA ILE A 15 -0.35 16.83 1.44
C ILE A 15 -1.34 17.81 0.82
N ILE A 16 -1.19 18.04 -0.48
CA ILE A 16 -2.14 18.80 -1.29
C ILE A 16 -2.90 17.79 -2.14
N VAL A 17 -4.23 17.92 -2.18
CA VAL A 17 -5.10 17.03 -2.93
C VAL A 17 -6.02 17.84 -3.84
N SER A 18 -6.33 17.29 -5.01
CA SER A 18 -7.28 17.83 -5.97
C SER A 18 -8.11 16.69 -6.55
N GLY A 19 -9.38 16.95 -6.84
CA GLY A 19 -10.34 15.96 -7.33
C GLY A 19 -11.56 15.80 -6.42
N GLU A 20 -12.50 14.96 -6.85
CA GLU A 20 -13.77 14.68 -6.16
C GLU A 20 -13.66 13.41 -5.29
N ASP A 21 -14.46 13.32 -4.24
CA ASP A 21 -14.60 12.14 -3.35
C ASP A 21 -13.28 11.49 -2.91
N ILE A 22 -12.31 12.31 -2.49
CA ILE A 22 -10.98 11.85 -2.09
C ILE A 22 -11.07 11.10 -0.76
N PRO A 23 -10.68 9.80 -0.71
CA PRO A 23 -10.66 9.02 0.52
C PRO A 23 -9.86 9.66 1.66
N PRO A 24 -10.22 9.39 2.92
CA PRO A 24 -9.49 9.91 4.06
C PRO A 24 -8.06 9.35 4.11
N PRO A 25 -7.08 10.16 4.53
CA PRO A 25 -5.70 9.73 4.69
C PRO A 25 -5.56 8.72 5.83
N ILE A 26 -4.63 7.78 5.68
CA ILE A 26 -4.35 6.72 6.66
C ILE A 26 -2.96 6.91 7.26
N LYS A 27 -2.88 7.01 8.59
CA LYS A 27 -1.62 7.30 9.31
C LYS A 27 -0.80 6.06 9.65
N ASN A 28 -1.42 4.88 9.74
CA ASN A 28 -0.75 3.64 10.11
C ASN A 28 -1.09 2.52 9.14
N PHE A 29 -0.10 1.67 8.84
CA PHE A 29 -0.33 0.45 8.08
C PHE A 29 -1.33 -0.50 8.76
N ASN A 30 -1.44 -0.47 10.09
CA ASN A 30 -2.41 -1.29 10.82
C ASN A 30 -3.87 -0.91 10.55
N ASP A 31 -4.12 0.34 10.12
CA ASP A 31 -5.45 0.82 9.77
C ASP A 31 -5.84 0.38 8.35
N MET A 32 -4.86 -0.11 7.57
CA MET A 32 -5.08 -0.79 6.30
C MET A 32 -5.19 -2.28 6.63
N ASN A 33 -6.20 -2.98 6.13
CA ASN A 33 -6.40 -4.42 6.35
C ASN A 33 -5.33 -5.27 5.62
N ILE A 34 -4.06 -5.06 5.97
CA ILE A 34 -2.90 -5.69 5.37
C ILE A 34 -2.77 -7.12 5.95
N PRO A 35 -2.56 -8.14 5.11
CA PRO A 35 -2.31 -9.50 5.58
C PRO A 35 -1.13 -9.55 6.57
N ARG A 36 -1.27 -10.37 7.63
CA ARG A 36 -0.27 -10.44 8.72
C ARG A 36 1.16 -10.68 8.23
N GLY A 37 1.35 -11.61 7.27
CA GLY A 37 2.67 -11.89 6.70
C GLY A 37 3.31 -10.67 6.06
N LEU A 38 2.53 -9.92 5.27
CA LEU A 38 3.00 -8.70 4.62
C LEU A 38 3.32 -7.59 5.63
N GLY A 39 2.51 -7.46 6.69
CA GLY A 39 2.79 -6.54 7.80
C GLY A 39 4.09 -6.84 8.54
N VAL A 40 4.43 -8.13 8.72
CA VAL A 40 5.73 -8.55 9.30
C VAL A 40 6.87 -8.18 8.35
N THR A 41 6.77 -8.53 7.06
CA THR A 41 7.80 -8.21 6.06
C THR A 41 8.05 -6.70 5.95
N LEU A 42 7.00 -5.87 5.98
CA LEU A 42 7.16 -4.40 5.98
C LEU A 42 7.97 -3.93 7.19
N LYS A 43 7.68 -4.45 8.39
CA LYS A 43 8.43 -4.12 9.61
C LYS A 43 9.89 -4.57 9.55
N GLU A 44 10.15 -5.78 9.05
CA GLU A 44 11.52 -6.31 8.86
C GLU A 44 12.33 -5.46 7.88
N LYS A 45 11.68 -4.87 6.87
CA LYS A 45 12.28 -3.92 5.94
C LYS A 45 12.42 -2.50 6.50
N GLY A 46 12.07 -2.28 7.77
CA GLY A 46 12.10 -0.97 8.42
C GLY A 46 10.96 -0.03 8.00
N ILE A 47 9.96 -0.53 7.27
CA ILE A 47 8.79 0.25 6.81
C ILE A 47 7.71 0.18 7.90
N VAL A 48 7.90 1.00 8.94
CA VAL A 48 7.02 0.99 10.14
C VAL A 48 5.85 1.97 10.00
N LYS A 49 6.06 3.10 9.31
CA LYS A 49 5.05 4.15 9.12
C LYS A 49 4.98 4.58 7.66
N PRO A 50 3.78 4.88 7.13
CA PRO A 50 3.64 5.36 5.77
C PRO A 50 4.28 6.75 5.60
N THR A 51 4.94 6.97 4.47
CA THR A 51 5.44 8.29 4.06
C THR A 51 4.29 9.22 3.66
N PRO A 52 4.49 10.55 3.55
CA PRO A 52 3.42 11.48 3.20
C PRO A 52 2.64 11.10 1.93
N ILE A 53 3.34 10.66 0.88
CA ILE A 53 2.68 10.22 -0.36
C ILE A 53 1.89 8.91 -0.18
N GLN A 54 2.36 8.02 0.70
CA GLN A 54 1.67 6.76 1.02
C GLN A 54 0.41 6.99 1.88
N VAL A 55 0.45 7.94 2.81
CA VAL A 55 -0.67 8.29 3.70
C VAL A 55 -1.95 8.60 2.92
N GLN A 56 -1.84 9.32 1.81
CA GLN A 56 -3.00 9.64 0.95
C GLN A 56 -3.09 8.74 -0.29
N GLY A 57 -1.96 8.27 -0.82
CA GLY A 57 -1.92 7.46 -2.04
C GLY A 57 -2.50 6.06 -1.87
N LEU A 58 -2.14 5.38 -0.76
CA LEU A 58 -2.63 4.03 -0.49
C LEU A 58 -4.16 3.95 -0.41
N PRO A 59 -4.87 4.80 0.37
CA PRO A 59 -6.33 4.74 0.40
C PRO A 59 -7.00 5.10 -0.94
N VAL A 60 -6.37 5.92 -1.78
CA VAL A 60 -6.91 6.24 -3.12
C VAL A 60 -6.82 5.03 -4.04
N ILE A 61 -5.65 4.39 -4.14
CA ILE A 61 -5.49 3.22 -5.01
C ILE A 61 -6.30 2.02 -4.49
N LEU A 62 -6.32 1.80 -3.17
CA LEU A 62 -7.14 0.74 -2.58
C LEU A 62 -8.65 0.97 -2.76
N SER A 63 -9.08 2.20 -3.03
CA SER A 63 -10.47 2.50 -3.40
C SER A 63 -10.80 2.18 -4.87
N GLY A 64 -9.82 1.70 -5.64
CA GLY A 64 -9.99 1.39 -7.07
C GLY A 64 -9.98 2.61 -7.98
N ARG A 65 -9.43 3.73 -7.51
CA ARG A 65 -9.38 5.00 -8.26
C ARG A 65 -8.02 5.24 -8.87
N ASP A 66 -8.03 5.87 -10.04
CA ASP A 66 -6.84 6.40 -10.67
C ASP A 66 -6.30 7.61 -9.90
N MET A 67 -4.97 7.72 -9.85
CA MET A 67 -4.27 8.77 -9.11
C MET A 67 -3.05 9.24 -9.88
N ILE A 68 -2.82 10.56 -9.88
CA ILE A 68 -1.53 11.16 -10.20
C ILE A 68 -0.86 11.59 -8.89
N GLY A 69 0.25 10.95 -8.55
CA GLY A 69 1.02 11.23 -7.34
C GLY A 69 2.32 11.99 -7.63
N ILE A 70 2.42 13.23 -7.17
CA ILE A 70 3.63 14.06 -7.31
C ILE A 70 4.39 14.07 -5.98
N ALA A 71 5.60 13.52 -5.97
CA ALA A 71 6.52 13.57 -4.84
C ALA A 71 7.96 13.38 -5.32
N SER A 72 8.95 13.79 -4.52
CA SER A 72 10.38 13.65 -4.84
C SER A 72 10.82 12.18 -5.02
N THR A 73 11.97 11.95 -5.65
CA THR A 73 12.63 10.63 -5.61
C THR A 73 12.95 10.23 -4.16
N GLY A 74 12.92 8.93 -3.85
CA GLY A 74 13.09 8.45 -2.46
C GLY A 74 11.90 8.66 -1.52
N SER A 75 10.83 9.33 -1.94
CA SER A 75 9.62 9.55 -1.10
C SER A 75 8.75 8.30 -0.87
N GLY A 76 9.10 7.16 -1.48
CA GLY A 76 8.37 5.90 -1.31
C GLY A 76 7.15 5.73 -2.21
N LYS A 77 7.08 6.45 -3.35
CA LYS A 77 6.00 6.31 -4.36
C LYS A 77 5.82 4.89 -4.86
N THR A 78 6.91 4.13 -5.03
CA THR A 78 6.87 2.74 -5.52
C THR A 78 5.96 1.86 -4.67
N LEU A 79 6.06 1.99 -3.33
CA LEU A 79 5.24 1.20 -2.41
C LEU A 79 3.74 1.52 -2.53
N VAL A 80 3.40 2.75 -2.93
CA VAL A 80 1.99 3.18 -3.11
C VAL A 80 1.28 2.32 -4.15
N PHE A 81 1.98 1.91 -5.20
CA PHE A 81 1.44 1.02 -6.24
C PHE A 81 1.67 -0.45 -5.94
N VAL A 82 2.88 -0.79 -5.47
CA VAL A 82 3.28 -2.20 -5.26
C VAL A 82 2.49 -2.85 -4.13
N LEU A 83 2.28 -2.16 -3.00
CA LEU A 83 1.57 -2.74 -1.86
C LEU A 83 0.13 -3.15 -2.19
N PRO A 84 -0.71 -2.29 -2.81
CA PRO A 84 -2.03 -2.70 -3.29
C PRO A 84 -2.00 -3.85 -4.30
N MET A 85 -1.06 -3.85 -5.26
CA MET A 85 -0.94 -4.94 -6.23
C MET A 85 -0.65 -6.29 -5.55
N ILE A 86 0.25 -6.31 -4.57
CA ILE A 86 0.55 -7.52 -3.78
C ILE A 86 -0.70 -7.97 -3.01
N MET A 87 -1.42 -7.05 -2.37
CA MET A 87 -2.63 -7.39 -1.62
C MET A 87 -3.71 -8.02 -2.52
N ILE A 88 -3.92 -7.45 -3.72
CA ILE A 88 -4.87 -8.00 -4.71
C ILE A 88 -4.41 -9.39 -5.17
N ALA A 89 -3.14 -9.56 -5.53
CA ALA A 89 -2.61 -10.86 -5.96
C ALA A 89 -2.76 -11.93 -4.87
N LEU A 90 -2.46 -11.59 -3.60
CA LEU A 90 -2.64 -12.50 -2.47
C LEU A 90 -4.11 -12.88 -2.27
N GLN A 91 -5.03 -11.91 -2.41
CA GLN A 91 -6.46 -12.17 -2.28
C GLN A 91 -6.97 -13.11 -3.40
N GLU A 92 -6.56 -12.89 -4.64
CA GLU A 92 -6.90 -13.75 -5.79
C GLU A 92 -6.38 -15.19 -5.61
N GLU A 93 -5.16 -15.36 -5.12
CA GLU A 93 -4.59 -16.69 -4.85
C GLU A 93 -5.37 -17.43 -3.75
N MET A 94 -5.83 -16.75 -2.70
CA MET A 94 -6.67 -17.36 -1.66
C MET A 94 -8.00 -17.87 -2.23
N VAL A 95 -8.64 -17.10 -3.13
CA VAL A 95 -9.87 -17.51 -3.82
C VAL A 95 -9.61 -18.71 -4.75
N ARG A 96 -8.47 -18.75 -5.43
CA ARG A 96 -8.08 -19.86 -6.32
C ARG A 96 -7.77 -21.16 -5.58
N GLN A 97 -7.14 -21.09 -4.40
CA GLN A 97 -6.83 -22.27 -3.58
C GLN A 97 -8.07 -23.00 -3.05
N THR A 98 -9.22 -22.32 -2.98
CA THR A 98 -10.49 -23.00 -2.69
C THR A 98 -10.91 -23.96 -3.84
N ARG A 99 -10.24 -23.89 -5.00
CA ARG A 99 -10.54 -24.65 -6.22
C ARG A 99 -9.53 -25.73 -6.59
N SER A 100 -8.29 -25.73 -6.06
CA SER A 100 -7.27 -26.77 -6.34
C SER A 100 -6.20 -26.84 -5.26
N LYS A 101 -5.77 -28.04 -4.86
CA LYS A 101 -4.94 -28.32 -3.67
C LYS A 101 -3.40 -28.30 -3.87
N ASP A 102 -2.91 -27.92 -5.05
CA ASP A 102 -1.47 -27.95 -5.35
C ASP A 102 -0.90 -26.53 -5.39
N CYS A 103 -0.32 -26.01 -4.30
CA CYS A 103 0.19 -24.63 -4.26
C CYS A 103 1.65 -24.52 -3.79
N HIS A 104 2.58 -24.69 -4.73
CA HIS A 104 3.98 -24.20 -4.63
C HIS A 104 4.14 -22.74 -5.13
N LEU A 105 3.05 -22.09 -5.56
CA LEU A 105 3.10 -20.74 -6.17
C LEU A 105 3.20 -19.59 -5.16
N LEU A 106 2.79 -19.79 -3.91
CA LEU A 106 2.77 -18.74 -2.88
C LEU A 106 4.18 -18.27 -2.48
N GLU A 107 5.14 -19.19 -2.33
CA GLU A 107 6.54 -18.82 -2.08
C GLU A 107 7.14 -18.09 -3.29
N CYS A 108 6.76 -18.49 -4.51
CA CYS A 108 7.30 -17.89 -5.73
C CYS A 108 6.81 -16.44 -5.92
N LEU A 109 5.53 -16.16 -5.65
CA LEU A 109 4.98 -14.80 -5.73
C LEU A 109 5.53 -13.90 -4.61
N GLN A 110 5.63 -14.40 -3.37
CA GLN A 110 6.25 -13.64 -2.29
C GLN A 110 7.73 -13.33 -2.59
N ASN A 111 8.51 -14.29 -3.07
CA ASN A 111 9.93 -14.10 -3.37
C ASN A 111 10.16 -13.23 -4.62
N THR A 112 9.32 -13.36 -5.66
CA THR A 112 9.44 -12.55 -6.88
C THR A 112 9.07 -11.09 -6.64
N LEU A 113 8.02 -10.82 -5.85
CA LEU A 113 7.60 -9.46 -5.51
C LEU A 113 8.55 -8.80 -4.49
N VAL A 114 9.11 -9.58 -3.55
CA VAL A 114 10.18 -9.09 -2.66
C VAL A 114 11.46 -8.79 -3.45
N SER A 115 11.82 -9.60 -4.45
CA SER A 115 12.93 -9.32 -5.36
C SER A 115 12.70 -8.04 -6.19
N PHE A 116 11.46 -7.79 -6.64
CA PHE A 116 11.08 -6.56 -7.32
C PHE A 116 11.18 -5.33 -6.41
N LEU A 117 10.78 -5.45 -5.13
CA LEU A 117 10.97 -4.41 -4.12
C LEU A 117 12.46 -4.17 -3.82
N TYR A 118 13.31 -5.20 -3.84
CA TYR A 118 14.76 -5.04 -3.64
C TYR A 118 15.45 -4.37 -4.83
N THR A 119 15.07 -4.71 -6.06
CA THR A 119 15.72 -4.20 -7.28
C THR A 119 15.40 -2.72 -7.56
N PHE A 120 14.26 -2.20 -7.09
CA PHE A 120 13.83 -0.81 -7.34
C PHE A 120 14.03 0.15 -6.16
N VAL A 121 14.56 -0.33 -5.03
CA VAL A 121 14.79 0.47 -3.81
C VAL A 121 16.28 0.77 -3.57
N THR A 122 17.20 0.15 -4.30
CA THR A 122 18.62 0.56 -4.41
C THR A 122 18.85 1.48 -5.59
#